data_AF-A0AAV0Q002-F1
#
_entry.id   AF-A0AAV0Q002-F1
#
_cell.length_a   1.000
_cell.length_b   1.000
_cell.length_c   1.000
_cell.angle_alpha   90.00
_cell.angle_beta   90.00
_cell.angle_gamma   90.00
#
_symmetry.space_group_name_H-M   'P 1'
#
loop_
_entity.id
_entity.type
_entity.pdbx_description
1 polymer ?
#
loop_
_entity_poly.entity_id
_entity_poly.type
_entity_poly.pdbx_seq_one_letter_code
_entity_poly.pdbx_strand_id
1 'polypeptide(L)'
;MFCRDLWSALVVKALSRSVSYTAMSLRLNAIWAKAGGNQVTSMKKGYFLIRFTSSLAYERAITDGPWMIGSSYLTVHMWDKYFDPYEHEISSTVVWARLLELPIHYFHQDAVMKIGCRMGKPIRIDAATRTKARSDYARV
;
A
#
# COMPACT_ATOMS: atom_id res chain seq x y z
N MET A 1 -5.03 -27.36 -12.65
CA MET A 1 -5.22 -26.05 -13.32
C MET A 1 -4.77 -24.97 -12.32
N PHE A 2 -3.46 -24.81 -12.15
CA PHE A 2 -2.87 -24.03 -11.07
C PHE A 2 -2.46 -22.62 -11.56
N CYS A 3 -2.94 -21.62 -10.83
CA CYS A 3 -2.43 -20.25 -10.67
C CYS A 3 -1.72 -19.61 -11.88
N ARG A 4 -2.48 -18.91 -12.73
CA ARG A 4 -1.92 -17.85 -13.58
C ARG A 4 -1.57 -16.66 -12.67
N ASP A 5 -0.27 -16.55 -12.37
CA ASP A 5 0.50 -15.34 -12.08
C ASP A 5 -0.22 -14.24 -11.26
N LEU A 6 -0.28 -14.42 -9.94
CA LEU A 6 -0.79 -13.42 -8.97
C LEU A 6 0.23 -12.33 -8.60
N TRP A 7 1.18 -12.01 -9.50
CA TRP A 7 2.21 -10.98 -9.25
C TRP A 7 1.64 -9.56 -9.07
N SER A 8 0.45 -9.31 -9.63
CA SER A 8 -0.29 -8.03 -9.53
C SER A 8 -1.47 -8.11 -8.56
N ALA A 9 -1.31 -8.83 -7.46
CA ALA A 9 -2.37 -9.01 -6.45
C ALA A 9 -1.98 -8.43 -5.09
N LEU A 10 -2.96 -7.84 -4.41
CA LEU A 10 -2.82 -7.28 -3.06
C LEU A 10 -3.82 -7.91 -2.11
N VAL A 11 -3.39 -8.12 -0.87
CA VAL A 11 -4.25 -8.47 0.27
C VAL A 11 -4.54 -7.20 1.05
N VAL A 12 -5.83 -6.97 1.34
CA VAL A 12 -6.26 -5.83 2.15
C VAL A 12 -7.19 -6.23 3.27
N LYS A 13 -7.12 -5.50 4.39
CA LYS A 13 -8.03 -5.63 5.53
C LYS A 13 -8.23 -4.27 6.18
N ALA A 14 -9.44 -4.01 6.66
CA ALA A 14 -9.69 -2.83 7.48
C ALA A 14 -9.16 -3.07 8.91
N LEU A 15 -8.34 -2.14 9.42
CA LEU A 15 -7.67 -2.27 10.72
C LEU A 15 -8.63 -2.25 11.90
N SER A 16 -9.57 -1.30 11.92
CA SER A 16 -10.33 -1.00 13.13
C SER A 16 -11.70 -1.66 13.18
N ARG A 17 -12.31 -1.93 12.02
CA ARG A 17 -13.69 -2.44 11.94
C ARG A 17 -13.82 -3.43 10.79
N SER A 18 -14.60 -4.48 11.00
CA SER A 18 -15.04 -5.35 9.91
C SER A 18 -15.95 -4.55 8.96
N VAL A 19 -15.64 -4.59 7.67
CA VAL A 19 -16.43 -3.93 6.62
C VAL A 19 -17.13 -5.01 5.80
N SER A 20 -18.40 -4.79 5.45
CA SER A 20 -19.13 -5.73 4.58
C SER A 20 -18.51 -5.80 3.19
N TYR A 21 -18.66 -6.94 2.52
CA TYR A 21 -18.12 -7.13 1.17
C TYR A 21 -18.58 -6.04 0.21
N THR A 22 -19.87 -5.68 0.23
CA THR A 22 -20.45 -4.68 -0.67
C THR A 22 -19.84 -3.29 -0.45
N ALA A 23 -19.70 -2.86 0.82
CA ALA A 23 -19.10 -1.57 1.11
C ALA A 23 -17.62 -1.52 0.76
N MET A 24 -16.90 -2.62 1.02
CA MET A 24 -15.49 -2.78 0.67
C MET A 24 -15.29 -2.76 -0.84
N SER A 25 -16.00 -3.59 -1.59
CA SER A 25 -15.86 -3.71 -3.04
C SER A 25 -16.21 -2.41 -3.76
N LEU A 26 -17.29 -1.73 -3.37
CA LEU A 26 -17.66 -0.42 -3.93
C LEU A 26 -16.55 0.61 -3.73
N ARG A 27 -15.97 0.68 -2.53
CA ARG A 27 -14.90 1.64 -2.23
C ARG A 27 -13.60 1.31 -2.96
N LEU A 28 -13.18 0.05 -2.94
CA LEU A 28 -11.99 -0.39 -3.66
C LEU A 28 -12.12 -0.13 -5.17
N ASN A 29 -13.30 -0.38 -5.74
CA ASN A 29 -13.55 -0.07 -7.15
C ASN A 29 -13.55 1.44 -7.41
N ALA A 30 -14.15 2.24 -6.54
CA ALA A 30 -14.15 3.71 -6.71
C ALA A 30 -12.74 4.31 -6.68
N ILE A 31 -11.85 3.76 -5.86
CA ILE A 31 -10.48 4.24 -5.68
C ILE A 31 -9.54 3.67 -6.76
N TRP A 32 -9.63 2.37 -7.05
CA TRP A 32 -8.63 1.64 -7.84
C TRP A 32 -9.11 1.15 -9.21
N ALA A 33 -10.41 1.12 -9.51
CA ALA A 33 -10.90 0.67 -10.83
C ALA A 33 -10.62 1.68 -11.95
N LYS A 34 -10.33 2.95 -11.62
CA LYS A 34 -10.09 4.03 -12.59
C LYS A 34 -8.92 3.79 -13.56
N ALA A 35 -8.06 2.81 -13.28
CA ALA A 35 -6.82 2.59 -14.03
C ALA A 35 -6.76 1.23 -14.78
N GLY A 36 -7.90 0.56 -15.01
CA GLY A 36 -7.95 -0.66 -15.85
C GLY A 36 -8.87 -1.77 -15.36
N GLY A 37 -9.66 -1.53 -14.32
CA GLY A 37 -10.47 -2.55 -13.67
C GLY A 37 -9.69 -3.39 -12.66
N ASN A 38 -10.38 -3.82 -11.61
CA ASN A 38 -9.85 -4.66 -10.55
C ASN A 38 -10.88 -5.75 -10.22
N GLN A 39 -10.39 -6.91 -9.80
CA GLN A 39 -11.26 -7.97 -9.30
C GLN A 39 -11.05 -8.11 -7.80
N VAL A 40 -12.14 -7.89 -7.05
CA VAL A 40 -12.16 -8.02 -5.59
C VAL A 40 -12.77 -9.36 -5.22
N THR A 41 -12.05 -10.14 -4.41
CA THR A 41 -12.50 -11.42 -3.89
C THR A 41 -12.45 -11.39 -2.37
N SER A 42 -13.55 -11.71 -1.69
CA SER A 42 -13.53 -11.86 -0.23
C SER A 42 -12.74 -13.10 0.18
N MET A 43 -11.90 -12.95 1.20
CA MET A 43 -11.23 -14.04 1.89
C MET A 43 -11.81 -14.20 3.30
N LYS A 44 -11.31 -15.20 4.04
CA LYS A 44 -11.71 -15.43 5.43
C LYS A 44 -11.16 -14.31 6.35
N LYS A 45 -11.70 -14.20 7.56
CA LYS A 45 -11.27 -13.23 8.60
C LYS A 45 -11.30 -11.75 8.17
N GLY A 46 -12.13 -11.41 7.19
CA GLY A 46 -12.30 -10.03 6.72
C GLY A 46 -11.15 -9.51 5.86
N TYR A 47 -10.31 -10.41 5.34
CA TYR A 47 -9.34 -10.08 4.29
C TYR A 47 -10.02 -10.06 2.93
N PHE A 48 -9.45 -9.30 2.00
CA PHE A 48 -9.89 -9.23 0.61
C PHE A 48 -8.66 -9.32 -0.29
N LEU A 49 -8.77 -10.13 -1.34
CA LEU A 49 -7.78 -10.24 -2.40
C LEU A 49 -8.20 -9.35 -3.56
N ILE A 50 -7.29 -8.54 -4.06
CA ILE A 50 -7.55 -7.62 -5.15
C ILE A 50 -6.54 -7.89 -6.24
N ARG A 51 -7.05 -8.26 -7.41
CA ARG A 51 -6.25 -8.48 -8.61
C ARG A 51 -6.37 -7.30 -9.52
N PHE A 52 -5.23 -6.73 -9.87
CA PHE A 52 -5.13 -5.62 -10.80
C PHE A 52 -4.78 -6.14 -12.18
N THR A 53 -5.47 -5.63 -13.19
CA THR A 53 -5.11 -5.85 -14.60
C THR A 53 -4.00 -4.91 -15.05
N SER A 54 -3.90 -3.75 -14.42
CA SER A 54 -2.97 -2.66 -14.75
C SER A 54 -1.86 -2.57 -13.71
N SER A 55 -0.61 -2.66 -14.17
CA SER A 55 0.58 -2.46 -13.33
C SER A 55 0.61 -1.05 -12.72
N LEU A 56 0.15 -0.03 -13.46
CA LEU A 56 0.05 1.33 -12.95
C LEU A 56 -0.95 1.44 -11.80
N ALA A 57 -2.09 0.74 -11.90
CA ALA A 57 -3.09 0.71 -10.84
C ALA A 57 -2.56 0.01 -9.58
N TYR A 58 -1.84 -1.10 -9.78
CA TYR A 58 -1.16 -1.85 -8.72
C TYR A 58 -0.11 -0.99 -8.00
N GLU A 59 0.77 -0.32 -8.77
CA GLU A 59 1.79 0.57 -8.20
C GLU A 59 1.15 1.69 -7.39
N ARG A 60 0.14 2.37 -7.94
CA ARG A 60 -0.59 3.42 -7.22
C ARG A 60 -1.22 2.91 -5.94
N ALA A 61 -1.85 1.73 -5.97
CA ALA A 61 -2.45 1.12 -4.77
C ALA A 61 -1.43 0.89 -3.64
N ILE A 62 -0.15 0.71 -3.96
CA ILE A 62 0.93 0.56 -2.97
C ILE A 62 1.56 1.92 -2.62
N THR A 63 1.67 2.85 -3.58
CA THR A 63 2.44 4.09 -3.41
C THR A 63 1.62 5.30 -2.98
N ASP A 64 0.32 5.33 -3.23
CA ASP A 64 -0.41 6.60 -3.13
C ASP A 64 -0.95 6.89 -1.71
N GLY A 65 -0.84 5.95 -0.77
CA GLY A 65 -0.94 6.28 0.65
C GLY A 65 -1.55 5.21 1.54
N PRO A 66 -1.72 5.52 2.83
CA PRO A 66 -2.64 4.79 3.67
C PRO A 66 -4.07 5.05 3.17
N TRP A 67 -4.74 3.97 2.76
CA TRP A 67 -6.11 4.06 2.26
C TRP A 67 -7.08 4.03 3.43
N MET A 68 -8.18 4.77 3.32
CA MET A 68 -9.24 4.76 4.33
C MET A 68 -10.56 4.36 3.69
N ILE A 69 -11.31 3.51 4.40
CA ILE A 69 -12.69 3.17 4.09
C ILE A 69 -13.56 3.57 5.29
N GLY A 70 -14.39 4.59 5.08
CA GLY A 70 -15.12 5.23 6.16
C GLY A 70 -14.16 5.87 7.16
N SER A 71 -14.18 5.39 8.41
CA SER A 71 -13.30 5.84 9.49
C SER A 71 -12.20 4.82 9.84
N SER A 72 -11.96 3.80 9.01
CA SER A 72 -10.94 2.77 9.24
C SER A 72 -9.86 2.85 8.17
N TYR A 73 -8.60 2.77 8.60
CA TYR A 73 -7.46 2.55 7.72
C TYR A 73 -7.49 1.13 7.14
N LEU A 74 -6.99 1.01 5.92
CA LEU A 74 -6.72 -0.25 5.25
C LEU A 74 -5.25 -0.62 5.41
N THR A 75 -5.03 -1.88 5.73
CA THR A 75 -3.76 -2.54 5.47
C THR A 75 -3.71 -2.92 4.00
N VAL A 76 -2.56 -2.71 3.37
CA VAL A 76 -2.29 -3.14 1.99
C VAL A 76 -0.99 -3.91 1.98
N HIS A 77 -1.06 -5.16 1.56
CA HIS A 77 0.08 -6.08 1.53
C HIS A 77 0.17 -6.75 0.17
N MET A 78 1.39 -6.98 -0.30
CA MET A 78 1.61 -7.74 -1.52
C MET A 78 1.13 -9.17 -1.31
N TRP A 79 0.49 -9.76 -2.33
CA TRP A 79 0.06 -11.15 -2.25
C TRP A 79 1.26 -12.09 -2.07
N ASP A 80 1.18 -12.96 -1.07
CA ASP A 80 2.10 -14.08 -0.87
C ASP A 80 1.31 -15.38 -0.97
N LYS A 81 1.83 -16.35 -1.72
CA LYS A 81 1.24 -17.69 -1.86
C LYS A 81 1.20 -18.46 -0.53
N TYR A 82 2.01 -18.08 0.45
CA TYR A 82 2.03 -18.65 1.80
C TYR A 82 1.19 -17.84 2.80
N PHE A 83 0.49 -16.80 2.35
CA PHE A 83 -0.36 -16.01 3.23
C PHE A 83 -1.54 -16.83 3.75
N ASP A 84 -1.57 -17.08 5.05
CA ASP A 84 -2.71 -17.67 5.74
C ASP A 84 -3.43 -16.62 6.61
N PRO A 85 -4.71 -16.29 6.31
CA PRO A 85 -5.54 -15.41 7.13
C PRO A 85 -5.69 -15.80 8.62
N TYR A 86 -5.41 -17.05 8.99
CA TYR A 86 -5.52 -17.55 10.36
C TYR A 86 -4.22 -17.48 11.14
N GLU A 87 -3.08 -17.70 10.48
CA GLU A 87 -1.76 -17.65 11.13
C GLU A 87 -1.13 -16.25 11.06
N HIS A 88 -1.44 -15.50 10.00
CA HIS A 88 -0.86 -14.18 9.76
C HIS A 88 -1.89 -13.08 10.05
N GLU A 89 -1.79 -12.48 11.23
CA GLU A 89 -2.51 -11.24 11.50
C GLU A 89 -1.73 -10.02 10.99
N ILE A 90 -2.25 -9.45 9.92
CA ILE A 90 -1.77 -8.17 9.41
C ILE A 90 -2.45 -7.05 10.19
N SER A 91 -1.75 -6.53 11.19
CA SER A 91 -2.18 -5.41 12.04
C SER A 91 -1.43 -4.10 11.76
N SER A 92 -0.47 -4.10 10.83
CA SER A 92 0.31 -2.93 10.43
C SER A 92 0.08 -2.56 8.97
N THR A 93 0.22 -1.26 8.66
CA THR A 93 0.11 -0.72 7.31
C THR A 93 1.34 0.10 6.97
N VAL A 94 1.74 0.10 5.70
CA VAL A 94 2.83 0.92 5.21
C VAL A 94 2.31 2.33 5.02
N VAL A 95 2.98 3.30 5.65
CA VAL A 95 2.68 4.72 5.51
C VAL A 95 3.87 5.42 4.89
N TRP A 96 3.59 6.49 4.16
CA TRP A 96 4.65 7.38 3.69
C TRP A 96 4.89 8.47 4.71
N ALA A 97 6.12 8.57 5.20
CA ALA A 97 6.55 9.67 6.04
C ALA A 97 7.01 10.84 5.15
N ARG A 98 6.61 12.06 5.49
CA ARG A 98 7.14 13.28 4.90
C ARG A 98 8.12 13.92 5.87
N LEU A 99 9.37 14.03 5.47
CA LEU A 99 10.43 14.76 6.15
C LEU A 99 10.40 16.20 5.63
N LEU A 100 9.78 17.08 6.42
CA LEU A 100 9.70 18.52 6.12
C LEU A 100 11.03 19.20 6.47
N GLU A 101 11.35 20.29 5.75
CA GLU A 101 12.50 21.17 6.01
C GLU A 101 13.85 20.45 6.10
N LEU A 102 13.98 19.30 5.42
CA LEU A 102 15.23 18.56 5.39
C LEU A 102 16.29 19.42 4.67
N PRO A 103 17.47 19.66 5.25
CA PRO A 103 18.50 20.41 4.53
C PRO A 103 18.90 19.72 3.22
N ILE A 104 19.14 20.48 2.15
CA ILE A 104 19.38 19.92 0.80
C ILE A 104 20.56 18.93 0.72
N HIS A 105 21.53 19.05 1.62
CA HIS A 105 22.65 18.11 1.72
C HIS A 105 22.23 16.73 2.25
N TYR A 106 21.10 16.61 2.96
CA TYR A 106 20.52 15.35 3.42
C TYR A 106 19.48 14.75 2.46
N PHE A 107 19.20 15.38 1.31
CA PHE A 107 18.26 14.88 0.30
C PHE A 107 18.80 13.70 -0.55
N HIS A 108 19.95 13.13 -0.20
CA HIS A 108 20.46 11.93 -0.87
C HIS A 108 19.84 10.67 -0.26
N GLN A 109 19.71 9.63 -1.07
CA GLN A 109 18.96 8.40 -0.73
C GLN A 109 19.40 7.80 0.61
N ASP A 110 20.70 7.72 0.88
CA ASP A 110 21.22 7.10 2.10
C ASP A 110 20.87 7.88 3.37
N ALA A 111 20.88 9.21 3.33
CA ALA A 111 20.49 10.03 4.48
C ALA A 111 19.00 9.90 4.76
N VAL A 112 18.15 10.00 3.73
CA VAL A 112 16.70 9.82 3.87
C VAL A 112 16.37 8.43 4.40
N MET A 113 17.04 7.38 3.90
CA MET A 113 16.85 6.01 4.39
C MET A 113 17.31 5.86 5.84
N LYS A 114 18.46 6.42 6.22
CA LYS A 114 18.95 6.40 7.62
C LYS A 114 18.00 7.11 8.58
N ILE A 115 17.42 8.23 8.17
CA ILE A 115 16.40 8.94 8.96
C ILE A 115 15.12 8.07 9.03
N GLY A 116 14.69 7.50 7.91
CA GLY A 116 13.58 6.54 7.85
C GLY A 116 13.76 5.36 8.80
N CYS A 117 14.97 4.80 8.89
CA CYS A 117 15.32 3.71 9.81
C CYS A 117 15.15 4.09 11.29
N ARG A 118 15.22 5.38 11.64
CA ARG A 118 14.94 5.86 13.00
C ARG A 118 13.45 5.96 13.30
N MET A 119 12.62 6.13 12.28
CA MET A 119 11.15 6.18 12.41
C MET A 119 10.51 4.79 12.32
N GLY A 120 11.14 3.83 11.63
CA GLY A 120 10.63 2.49 11.45
C GLY A 120 11.46 1.67 10.48
N LYS A 121 10.82 0.75 9.76
CA LYS A 121 11.45 -0.04 8.69
C LYS A 121 11.10 0.59 7.34
N PRO A 122 11.95 1.48 6.78
CA PRO A 122 11.68 2.10 5.50
C PRO A 122 11.68 1.05 4.39
N ILE A 123 10.69 1.12 3.51
CA ILE A 123 10.49 0.17 2.42
C ILE A 123 10.93 0.78 1.09
N ARG A 124 10.60 2.06 0.87
CA ARG A 124 10.87 2.73 -0.40
C ARG A 124 10.98 4.23 -0.24
N ILE A 125 11.87 4.85 -1.00
CA ILE A 125 11.94 6.31 -1.13
C ILE A 125 11.13 6.75 -2.34
N ASP A 126 10.41 7.87 -2.20
CA ASP A 126 9.59 8.42 -3.27
C ASP A 126 10.45 8.81 -4.49
N ALA A 127 9.90 8.59 -5.69
CA ALA A 127 10.64 8.83 -6.93
C ALA A 127 11.06 10.30 -7.08
N ALA A 128 10.23 11.25 -6.64
CA ALA A 128 10.54 12.68 -6.71
C ALA A 128 11.64 13.09 -5.71
N THR A 129 11.69 12.44 -4.54
CA THR A 129 12.79 12.60 -3.59
C THR A 129 14.09 12.03 -4.16
N ARG A 130 14.03 10.87 -4.83
CA ARG A 130 15.22 10.26 -5.46
C ARG A 130 15.82 11.12 -6.57
N THR A 131 14.98 11.77 -7.39
CA THR A 131 15.44 12.66 -8.48
C THR A 131 15.72 14.09 -8.02
N LYS A 132 15.52 14.40 -6.73
CA LYS A 132 15.58 15.77 -6.18
C LYS A 132 14.73 16.79 -6.94
N ALA A 133 13.64 16.32 -7.56
CA ALA A 133 12.79 17.18 -8.39
C ALA A 133 11.99 18.22 -7.58
N ARG A 134 11.86 18.01 -6.26
CA ARG A 134 11.23 18.95 -5.31
C ARG A 134 12.09 19.04 -4.04
N SER A 135 12.40 20.26 -3.61
CA SER A 135 13.22 20.54 -2.40
C SER A 135 12.41 20.78 -1.13
N ASP A 136 11.08 20.84 -1.22
CA ASP A 136 10.24 21.24 -0.08
C ASP A 136 10.14 20.15 0.99
N TYR A 137 10.18 18.87 0.59
CA TYR A 137 10.16 17.73 1.50
C TYR A 137 10.75 16.47 0.86
N ALA A 138 11.31 15.60 1.70
CA ALA A 138 11.69 14.24 1.33
C ALA A 138 10.61 13.25 1.79
N ARG A 139 10.35 12.20 1.01
CA ARG A 139 9.32 11.20 1.31
C ARG A 139 9.91 9.79 1.30
N VAL A 140 9.68 9.04 2.39
CA VAL A 140 10.24 7.71 2.69
C VAL A 140 9.20 6.78 3.30
#